data_AF-A0A4Q7ARE6-F1
#
_entry.id   AF-A0A4Q7ARE6-F1
#
_cell.length_a   1.000
_cell.length_b   1.000
_cell.length_c   1.000
_cell.angle_alpha   90.00
_cell.angle_beta   90.00
_cell.angle_gamma   90.00
#
_symmetry.space_group_name_H-M   'P 1'
#
loop_
_entity.id
_entity.type
_entity.pdbx_description
1 polymer ?
#
loop_
_entity_poly.entity_id
_entity_poly.type
_entity_poly.pdbx_seq_one_letter_code
_entity_poly.pdbx_strand_id
1 'polypeptide(L)' 'MVTAGSIPGTGFYFCVQCGKRTYLEIGTDRLPPCTKCHGTEFKK' A
#
# COMPACT_ATOMS: atom_id res chain seq x y z
N MET A 1 -0.15 1.14 10.74
CA MET A 1 0.45 1.71 9.51
C MET A 1 1.12 0.59 8.75
N VAL A 2 1.00 0.57 7.44
CA VAL A 2 1.47 -0.53 6.59
C VAL A 2 2.59 0.00 5.70
N THR A 3 3.66 -0.75 5.58
CA THR A 3 4.82 -0.35 4.77
C THR A 3 4.88 -1.16 3.48
N ALA A 4 5.31 -0.52 2.39
CA ALA A 4 5.61 -1.17 1.13
C ALA A 4 6.62 -2.32 1.36
N GLY A 5 6.43 -3.43 0.66
CA GLY A 5 7.19 -4.66 0.83
C GLY A 5 6.63 -5.62 1.88
N SER A 6 5.75 -5.15 2.76
CA SER A 6 5.03 -6.02 3.71
C SER A 6 3.87 -6.72 3.01
N ILE A 7 3.38 -7.81 3.61
CA ILE A 7 2.21 -8.57 3.14
C ILE A 7 1.05 -8.29 4.11
N PRO A 8 0.34 -7.15 3.96
CA PRO A 8 -0.72 -6.76 4.90
C PRO A 8 -2.05 -7.50 4.69
N GLY A 9 -2.14 -8.31 3.63
CA GLY A 9 -3.38 -8.96 3.20
C GLY A 9 -4.17 -8.14 2.19
N THR A 10 -5.30 -8.69 1.77
CA THR A 10 -6.26 -8.08 0.85
C THR A 10 -6.94 -6.86 1.48
N GLY A 11 -7.16 -5.82 0.68
CA GLY A 11 -7.88 -4.63 1.13
C GLY A 11 -7.47 -3.35 0.41
N PHE A 12 -8.07 -2.25 0.86
CA PHE A 12 -7.74 -0.91 0.41
C PHE A 12 -6.60 -0.34 1.25
N TYR A 13 -5.68 0.33 0.58
CA TYR A 13 -4.52 0.97 1.17
C TYR A 13 -4.42 2.40 0.62
N PHE A 14 -4.29 3.37 1.52
CA PHE A 14 -4.17 4.78 1.19
C PHE A 14 -2.77 5.26 1.52
N CYS A 15 -2.04 5.71 0.51
CA CYS A 15 -0.72 6.28 0.70
C CYS A 15 -0.82 7.52 1.60
N VAL A 16 -0.05 7.54 2.69
CA VAL A 16 -0.09 8.63 3.67
C VAL A 16 0.52 9.92 3.09
N GLN A 17 1.45 9.78 2.14
CA GLN A 17 2.17 10.89 1.53
C GLN A 17 1.36 11.63 0.46
N CYS A 18 0.65 10.91 -0.41
CA CYS A 18 -0.04 11.51 -1.56
C CYS A 18 -1.55 11.24 -1.63
N GLY A 19 -2.09 10.46 -0.69
CA GLY A 19 -3.52 10.08 -0.64
C GLY A 19 -3.94 9.06 -1.70
N LYS A 20 -3.01 8.46 -2.46
CA LYS A 20 -3.36 7.49 -3.50
C LYS A 20 -3.94 6.22 -2.91
N ARG A 21 -5.08 5.77 -3.46
CA ARG A 21 -5.71 4.48 -3.14
C ARG A 21 -5.08 3.36 -3.97
N THR A 22 -4.60 2.34 -3.29
CA THR A 22 -4.11 1.06 -3.82
C THR A 22 -5.04 -0.03 -3.31
N TYR A 23 -5.48 -0.93 -4.17
CA TYR A 23 -6.25 -2.10 -3.77
C TYR A 23 -5.37 -3.33 -3.96
N LEU A 24 -5.19 -4.12 -2.91
CA LEU A 24 -4.61 -5.46 -3.04
C LEU A 24 -5.74 -6.46 -3.13
N GLU A 25 -5.81 -7.14 -4.27
CA GLU A 25 -6.68 -8.28 -4.52
C GLU A 25 -6.06 -9.60 -4.04
N ILE A 26 -4.73 -9.67 -3.94
CA ILE A 26 -4.00 -10.87 -3.52
C ILE A 26 -3.33 -10.59 -2.17
N GLY A 27 -3.80 -11.28 -1.13
CA GLY A 27 -3.30 -11.10 0.23
C GLY A 27 -1.90 -11.67 0.49
N THR A 28 -1.31 -12.35 -0.50
CA THR A 28 0.06 -12.86 -0.45
C THR A 28 1.06 -11.97 -1.20
N ASP A 29 0.59 -10.96 -1.92
CA ASP A 29 1.45 -10.08 -2.70
C ASP A 29 2.08 -8.99 -1.82
N ARG A 30 3.32 -8.61 -2.14
CA ARG A 30 4.03 -7.57 -1.40
C ARG A 30 3.50 -6.22 -1.82
N LEU A 31 3.08 -5.40 -0.85
CA LEU A 31 2.54 -4.06 -1.13
C LEU A 31 3.58 -3.23 -1.92
N PRO A 32 3.32 -2.85 -3.18
CA PRO A 32 4.28 -2.08 -3.95
C PRO A 32 4.41 -0.65 -3.38
N PRO A 33 5.57 0.01 -3.57
CA PRO A 33 5.71 1.42 -3.24
C PRO A 33 4.72 2.27 -4.05
N CYS A 34 4.36 3.44 -3.52
CA CYS A 34 3.38 4.30 -4.18
C CYS A 34 3.90 4.78 -5.55
N THR A 35 3.20 4.46 -6.62
CA THR A 35 3.59 4.86 -7.99
C THR A 35 3.49 6.36 -8.28
N LYS A 36 2.97 7.17 -7.33
CA LYS A 36 2.82 8.62 -7.49
C LYS A 36 3.94 9.41 -6.80
N CYS A 37 4.32 9.01 -5.60
CA CYS A 37 5.30 9.74 -4.78
C CYS A 37 6.45 8.86 -4.27
N HIS A 38 6.49 7.57 -4.64
CA HIS A 38 7.44 6.58 -4.14
C HIS A 38 7.41 6.39 -2.61
N GLY A 39 6.36 6.89 -1.94
CA GLY A 39 6.14 6.69 -0.52
C GLY A 39 5.92 5.21 -0.21
N THR A 40 6.50 4.77 0.90
CA THR A 40 6.38 3.41 1.39
C THR A 40 5.32 3.27 2.48
N GLU A 41 4.74 4.36 2.97
CA GLU A 41 3.76 4.31 4.06
C GLU A 41 2.31 4.38 3.57
N PHE A 42 1.49 3.46 4.09
CA PHE A 42 0.08 3.31 3.77
C PHE A 42 -0.80 3.14 5.02
N LYS A 43 -2.03 3.67 4.96
CA LYS A 43 -3.13 3.41 5.90
C LYS A 43 -4.10 2.39 5.29
N LYS A 44 -4.64 1.50 6.10
CA LYS A 44 -5.72 0.59 5.71
C LYS A 44 -7.07 1.30 5.84
#